data_AF-A0A661ENB2-F1
#
_entry.id   AF-A0A661ENB2-F1
#
_cell.length_a   1.000
_cell.length_b   1.000
_cell.length_c   1.000
_cell.angle_alpha   90.00
_cell.angle_beta   90.00
_cell.angle_gamma   90.00
#
_symmetry.space_group_name_H-M   'P 1'
#
loop_
_entity.id
_entity.type
_entity.pdbx_description
1 polymer ?
#
loop_
_entity_poly.entity_id
_entity_poly.type
_entity_poly.pdbx_seq_one_letter_code
_entity_poly.pdbx_strand_id
1 'polypeptide(L)' 'MQILDLSVPEAVLFSRVRERSAAGTDASEADVVVLTQQLESFQPLAEDELMDVLPLDADQPDALDQAISRINLLQHPL' A
#
# COMPACT_ATOMS: atom_id res chain seq x y z
N MET A 1 16.88 3.99 -6.78
CA MET A 1 15.48 3.84 -7.24
C MET A 1 14.62 4.45 -6.13
N GLN A 2 13.29 4.48 -6.17
CA GLN A 2 12.52 4.91 -4.97
C GLN A 2 11.35 3.94 -4.79
N ILE A 3 11.17 3.47 -3.55
CA ILE A 3 10.15 2.50 -3.17
C ILE A 3 9.16 3.21 -2.25
N LEU A 4 7.87 3.15 -2.58
CA LEU A 4 6.81 3.61 -1.70
C LEU A 4 6.30 2.42 -0.89
N ASP A 5 6.53 2.42 0.41
CA ASP A 5 6.08 1.36 1.31
C ASP A 5 4.74 1.78 1.95
N LEU A 6 3.67 1.06 1.61
CA LEU A 6 2.30 1.39 2.01
C LEU A 6 1.89 0.52 3.20
N SER A 7 1.71 1.15 4.35
CA SER A 7 1.21 0.49 5.56
C SER A 7 -0.28 0.75 5.75
N VAL A 8 -1.03 -0.30 6.06
CA VAL A 8 -2.45 -0.26 6.44
C VAL A 8 -2.67 -1.39 7.45
N PRO A 9 -3.44 -1.19 8.53
CA PRO A 9 -3.77 -2.30 9.43
C PRO A 9 -4.48 -3.44 8.69
N GLU A 10 -4.08 -4.69 8.94
CA GLU A 10 -4.67 -5.86 8.26
C GLU A 10 -6.20 -5.91 8.39
N ALA A 11 -6.72 -5.58 9.58
CA ALA A 11 -8.16 -5.53 9.82
C ALA A 11 -8.89 -4.57 8.85
N VAL A 12 -8.26 -3.44 8.51
CA VAL A 12 -8.79 -2.47 7.54
C VAL A 12 -8.72 -3.04 6.12
N LEU A 13 -7.63 -3.72 5.75
CA LEU A 13 -7.52 -4.40 4.45
C LEU A 13 -8.64 -5.43 4.27
N PHE A 14 -8.88 -6.28 5.28
CA PHE A 14 -9.96 -7.27 5.23
C PHE A 14 -11.35 -6.62 5.11
N SER A 15 -11.62 -5.52 5.84
CA SER A 15 -12.90 -4.80 5.71
C SER A 15 -13.09 -4.27 4.28
N ARG A 16 -12.08 -3.58 3.75
CA ARG A 16 -12.11 -2.97 2.42
C ARG A 16 -12.27 -4.00 1.30
N VAL A 17 -11.59 -5.16 1.40
CA VAL A 17 -11.74 -6.24 0.41
C VAL A 17 -13.15 -6.85 0.45
N ARG A 18 -13.71 -7.09 1.65
CA ARG A 18 -15.08 -7.61 1.79
C ARG A 18 -16.12 -6.66 1.21
N GLU A 19 -16.00 -5.37 1.51
CA GLU A 19 -16.90 -4.33 1.00
C GLU A 19 -16.87 -4.27 -0.53
N ARG A 20 -15.67 -4.27 -1.14
CA ARG A 20 -15.50 -4.27 -2.60
C ARG A 20 -16.04 -5.53 -3.26
N SER A 21 -15.74 -6.70 -2.70
CA SER A 21 -16.24 -7.99 -3.19
C SER A 21 -17.77 -8.06 -3.15
N ALA A 22 -18.39 -7.59 -2.05
CA ALA A 22 -19.84 -7.54 -1.92
C ALA A 22 -20.50 -6.53 -2.89
N ALA A 23 -19.85 -5.41 -3.17
CA ALA A 23 -20.34 -4.40 -4.10
C ALA A 23 -20.24 -4.84 -5.57
N GLY A 24 -19.44 -5.87 -5.89
CA GLY A 24 -19.18 -6.30 -7.26
C GLY A 24 -18.49 -5.22 -8.12
N THR A 25 -17.88 -4.22 -7.47
CA THR A 25 -17.23 -3.08 -8.11
C THR A 25 -15.73 -3.28 -8.29
N ASP A 26 -15.18 -4.38 -7.79
CA ASP A 26 -13.77 -4.69 -7.95
C ASP A 26 -13.50 -5.27 -9.34
N ALA A 27 -12.66 -4.59 -10.11
CA ALA A 27 -12.17 -5.10 -11.39
C ALA A 27 -11.17 -6.25 -11.22
N SER A 28 -10.64 -6.43 -10.00
CA SER A 28 -9.80 -7.57 -9.64
C SER A 28 -10.66 -8.71 -9.05
N GLU A 29 -10.31 -9.96 -9.36
CA GLU A 29 -10.87 -11.16 -8.70
C GLU A 29 -10.30 -11.37 -7.28
N ALA A 30 -9.78 -10.31 -6.64
CA ALA A 30 -9.12 -10.40 -5.35
C ALA A 30 -10.15 -10.35 -4.21
N ASP A 31 -10.51 -11.52 -3.70
CA ASP A 31 -11.32 -11.67 -2.50
C ASP A 31 -10.45 -11.81 -1.24
N VAL A 32 -11.09 -12.11 -0.10
CA VAL A 32 -10.38 -12.32 1.17
C VAL A 32 -9.44 -13.52 1.15
N VAL A 33 -9.68 -14.52 0.29
CA VAL A 33 -8.79 -15.68 0.14
C VAL A 33 -7.50 -15.24 -0.55
N VAL A 34 -7.62 -14.45 -1.61
CA VAL A 34 -6.46 -13.86 -2.29
C VAL A 34 -5.67 -12.95 -1.35
N LEU A 35 -6.34 -12.09 -0.58
CA LEU A 35 -5.67 -11.24 0.42
C LEU A 35 -4.90 -12.08 1.46
N THR A 36 -5.50 -13.15 1.95
CA THR A 36 -4.85 -14.04 2.94
C THR A 36 -3.57 -14.65 2.36
N GLN A 37 -3.63 -15.16 1.13
CA GLN A 37 -2.46 -15.72 0.45
C GLN A 37 -1.35 -14.67 0.25
N GLN A 38 -1.72 -13.43 -0.07
CA GLN A 38 -0.78 -12.33 -0.21
C GLN A 38 -0.08 -11.99 1.11
N LEU A 39 -0.82 -11.96 2.23
CA LEU A 39 -0.24 -11.73 3.55
C LEU A 39 0.68 -12.88 3.99
N GLU A 40 0.30 -14.13 3.74
CA GLU A 40 1.11 -15.31 4.08
C GLU A 40 2.41 -15.39 3.26
N SER A 41 2.40 -14.88 2.03
CA SER A 41 3.56 -14.86 1.14
C SER A 41 4.33 -13.53 1.16
N PHE A 42 3.90 -12.57 1.98
CA PHE A 42 4.51 -11.24 2.05
C PHE A 42 5.97 -11.33 2.47
N GLN A 43 6.84 -10.70 1.68
CA GLN A 43 8.26 -10.57 1.98
C GLN A 43 8.53 -9.11 2.34
N PRO A 44 9.06 -8.84 3.54
CA PRO A 44 9.53 -7.51 3.90
C PRO A 44 10.63 -7.05 2.94
N LEU A 45 10.76 -5.73 2.80
CA LEU A 45 11.83 -5.12 2.00
C LEU A 45 13.21 -5.52 2.54
N ALA A 46 14.13 -5.81 1.62
CA ALA A 46 15.50 -6.15 1.94
C ALA A 46 16.29 -4.92 2.46
N GLU A 47 17.42 -5.16 3.12
CA GLU A 47 18.22 -4.09 3.75
C GLU A 47 18.69 -3.01 2.76
N ASP A 48 19.03 -3.41 1.53
CA ASP A 48 19.42 -2.50 0.46
C ASP A 48 18.23 -1.73 -0.11
N GLU A 49 17.04 -2.33 -0.13
CA GLU A 49 15.80 -1.68 -0.52
C GLU A 49 15.39 -0.61 0.50
N LEU A 50 15.54 -0.89 1.81
CA LEU A 50 15.19 0.04 2.89
C LEU A 50 15.88 1.41 2.78
N MET A 51 17.04 1.49 2.11
CA MET A 51 17.74 2.75 1.89
C MET A 51 17.00 3.69 0.92
N ASP A 52 16.16 3.15 0.05
CA ASP A 52 15.40 3.84 -1.00
C ASP A 52 13.90 3.98 -0.65
N VAL A 53 13.50 3.69 0.60
CA VAL A 53 12.08 3.63 1.02
C VAL A 53 11.51 4.96 1.48
N LEU A 54 10.30 5.23 1.01
CA LEU A 54 9.38 6.24 1.50
C LEU A 54 8.22 5.55 2.22
N PRO A 55 8.21 5.48 3.56
CA PRO A 55 7.14 4.81 4.29
C PRO A 55 5.91 5.71 4.38
N LEU A 56 4.73 5.21 4.00
CA LEU A 56 3.47 5.95 3.99
C LEU A 56 2.37 5.13 4.69
N ASP A 57 1.61 5.80 5.56
CA ASP A 57 0.36 5.26 6.08
C ASP A 57 -0.76 5.49 5.05
N ALA A 58 -1.20 4.42 4.40
CA ALA A 58 -2.23 4.45 3.37
C ALA A 58 -3.66 4.34 3.93
N ASP A 59 -3.83 4.35 5.26
CA ASP A 59 -5.14 4.47 5.90
C ASP A 59 -5.56 5.94 6.12
N GLN A 60 -4.66 6.89 5.87
CA GLN A 60 -4.96 8.31 6.04
C GLN A 60 -5.74 8.89 4.85
N PRO A 61 -6.72 9.79 5.09
CA PRO A 61 -7.50 10.42 4.02
C PRO A 61 -6.67 11.21 3.01
N ASP A 62 -5.53 11.77 3.43
CA ASP A 62 -4.62 12.59 2.65
C ASP A 62 -3.38 11.82 2.17
N ALA A 63 -3.35 10.49 2.32
CA ALA A 63 -2.19 9.66 1.98
C ALA A 63 -1.73 9.87 0.52
N LEU A 64 -2.66 10.05 -0.42
CA LEU A 64 -2.32 10.32 -1.82
C LEU A 64 -1.57 11.66 -2.00
N ASP A 65 -2.04 12.72 -1.35
CA ASP A 65 -1.41 14.03 -1.42
C ASP A 65 -0.02 14.01 -0.75
N GLN A 66 0.12 13.27 0.34
CA GLN A 66 1.41 13.01 0.99
C GLN A 66 2.38 12.27 0.07
N ALA A 67 1.90 11.23 -0.64
CA ALA A 67 2.70 10.47 -1.60
C ALA A 67 3.22 11.37 -2.73
N ILE A 68 2.32 12.15 -3.35
CA ILE A 68 2.65 13.09 -4.44
C ILE A 68 3.67 14.13 -3.96
N SER A 69 3.45 14.71 -2.79
CA SER A 69 4.35 15.73 -2.22
C SER A 69 5.76 15.18 -2.01
N ARG A 70 5.90 13.95 -1.51
CA ARG A 70 7.20 13.32 -1.28
C ARG A 70 7.91 12.97 -2.58
N ILE A 71 7.18 12.49 -3.58
CA ILE A 71 7.74 12.22 -4.92
C ILE A 71 8.28 13.51 -5.54
N ASN A 72 7.52 14.61 -5.46
CA ASN A 72 7.94 15.90 -6.02
C ASN A 72 9.21 16.45 -5.34
N LEU A 73 9.33 16.31 -4.02
CA LEU A 73 10.52 16.75 -3.28
C LEU A 73 11.79 15.99 -3.71
N LEU A 74 11.67 14.71 -4.07
CA LEU A 74 12.81 13.92 -4.55
C LEU A 74 13.25 14.30 -5.97
N GLN A 75 12.31 14.75 -6.80
CA GLN A 75 12.60 15.17 -8.18
C GLN A 75 13.20 16.57 -8.26
N HIS A 76 12.96 17.40 -7.23
CA HIS A 76 13.44 18.77 -7.14
C HIS A 76 14.10 19.05 -5.78
N PRO A 77 15.26 18.43 -5.49
CA PRO A 77 16.02 18.70 -4.28
C PRO A 77 16.57 20.14 -4.31
N LEU A 78 16.51 20.84 -3.18
CA LEU A 78 17.02 22.21 -2.99
C LEU A 78 18.53 22.32 -3.25
#